data_AF-A4IBS1-F1
#
_entry.id   AF-A4IBS1-F1
#
_cell.length_a   1.000
_cell.length_b   1.000
_cell.length_c   1.000
_cell.angle_alpha   90.00
_cell.angle_beta   90.00
_cell.angle_gamma   90.00
#
_symmetry.space_group_name_H-M   'P 1'
#
loop_
_entity.id
_entity.type
_entity.pdbx_description
1 polymer ?
#
loop_
_entity_poly.entity_id
_entity_poly.type
_entity_poly.pdbx_seq_one_letter_code
_entity_poly.pdbx_strand_id
1 'polypeptide(L)'
;MGGVRIARCNPKLLDFVTWAVMKGCRLFQRVHVTPLGLVATERIPEFDFVAVVPVEATQSLLSIADDPSFALKVSAERHGEPVPFWEDLTRGSFVFLGFLTKALLTGHPRGVQTYLDVLPFDPAMPIGKVADAAQTTKGYKEWAAPLVAQCKVEESDFDAAFRHVYCLFRRHAIPFWSTSDVGGSGHPYFRQFPYARRGQGELMGMVPVMDLALHSPQPNAMIGYPDEEMLQWLSLHKKAAVQQEKGYFVMQAFRDIEEGEVISVNKNAYFNFDDDAFEAWFGYPNVSQVSAEGSGELGSGSKSNGGEGAAVNCAF
;
A
#
# COMPACT_ATOMS: atom_id res chain seq x y z
N MET A 1 33.52 27.50 -6.07
CA MET A 1 32.76 26.45 -5.37
C MET A 1 31.38 26.40 -6.01
N GLY A 2 31.17 25.45 -6.93
CA GLY A 2 29.86 25.26 -7.56
C GLY A 2 28.90 24.66 -6.53
N GLY A 3 27.96 25.47 -6.04
CA GLY A 3 26.93 24.99 -5.13
C GLY A 3 26.13 23.89 -5.80
N VAL A 4 26.13 22.70 -5.19
CA VAL A 4 25.23 21.62 -5.56
C VAL A 4 23.82 22.14 -5.32
N ARG A 5 23.11 22.48 -6.40
CA ARG A 5 21.67 22.77 -6.33
C ARG A 5 21.01 21.46 -5.95
N ILE A 6 20.63 21.33 -4.69
CA ILE A 6 19.68 20.31 -4.27
C ILE A 6 18.40 20.64 -5.04
N ALA A 7 18.09 19.86 -6.08
CA ALA A 7 16.83 19.94 -6.80
C ALA A 7 15.70 19.95 -5.77
N ARG A 8 14.65 20.75 -6.01
CA ARG A 8 13.52 20.94 -5.07
C ARG A 8 12.84 19.60 -4.80
N CYS A 9 13.32 18.89 -3.79
CA CYS A 9 12.81 17.59 -3.39
C CYS A 9 11.47 17.77 -2.70
N ASN A 10 10.47 16.95 -3.03
CA ASN A 10 9.25 16.87 -2.24
C ASN A 10 9.62 16.24 -0.86
N PRO A 11 9.51 16.99 0.26
CA PRO A 11 9.98 16.52 1.56
C PRO A 11 9.17 15.31 2.06
N LYS A 12 7.88 15.20 1.71
CA LYS A 12 7.05 14.05 2.09
C LYS A 12 7.50 12.77 1.40
N LEU A 13 7.79 12.85 0.10
CA LEU A 13 8.32 11.72 -0.66
C LEU A 13 9.69 11.29 -0.14
N LEU A 14 10.56 12.25 0.22
CA LEU A 14 11.87 11.95 0.78
C LEU A 14 11.77 11.22 2.13
N ASP A 15 10.91 11.72 3.03
CA ASP A 15 10.68 11.09 4.33
C ASP A 15 10.13 9.66 4.16
N PHE A 16 9.17 9.47 3.24
CA PHE A 16 8.63 8.15 2.91
C PHE A 16 9.69 7.20 2.34
N VAL A 17 10.45 7.63 1.33
CA VAL A 17 11.51 6.83 0.73
C VAL A 17 12.52 6.40 1.78
N THR A 18 12.95 7.35 2.60
CA THR A 18 13.92 7.09 3.67
C THR A 18 13.37 6.03 4.62
N TRP A 19 12.10 6.16 5.04
CA TRP A 19 11.44 5.16 5.87
C TRP A 19 11.35 3.79 5.18
N ALA A 20 10.94 3.73 3.92
CA ALA A 20 10.80 2.48 3.16
C ALA A 20 12.15 1.74 3.07
N VAL A 21 13.23 2.46 2.77
CA VAL A 21 14.60 1.91 2.70
C VAL A 21 15.05 1.41 4.06
N MET A 22 14.79 2.17 5.13
CA MET A 22 15.09 1.75 6.50
C MET A 22 14.29 0.52 6.94
N LYS A 23 13.11 0.29 6.35
CA LYS A 23 12.30 -0.93 6.52
C LYS A 23 12.76 -2.10 5.66
N GLY A 24 13.79 -1.92 4.85
CA GLY A 24 14.33 -2.95 3.97
C GLY A 24 13.60 -3.08 2.63
N CYS A 25 12.66 -2.18 2.31
CA CYS A 25 12.10 -2.10 0.97
C CYS A 25 13.21 -1.72 0.00
N ARG A 26 13.27 -2.41 -1.13
CA ARG A 26 14.19 -2.12 -2.22
C ARG A 26 13.41 -1.74 -3.46
N LEU A 27 13.64 -0.52 -3.94
CA LEU A 27 13.40 -0.18 -5.34
C LEU A 27 14.70 -0.43 -6.09
N PHE A 28 14.59 -1.01 -7.28
CA PHE A 28 15.75 -1.11 -8.16
C PHE A 28 16.06 0.28 -8.73
N GLN A 29 17.33 0.56 -8.99
CA GLN A 29 17.85 1.89 -9.37
C GLN A 29 17.17 2.53 -10.59
N ARG A 30 16.45 1.72 -11.35
CA ARG A 30 15.71 2.10 -12.56
C ARG A 30 14.28 2.57 -12.26
N VAL A 31 13.92 2.80 -11.00
CA VAL A 31 12.55 3.17 -10.59
C VAL A 31 12.59 4.38 -9.67
N HIS A 32 11.84 5.42 -10.03
CA HIS A 32 11.63 6.59 -9.18
C HIS A 32 10.23 6.59 -8.57
N VAL A 33 10.16 7.08 -7.33
CA VAL A 33 8.90 7.44 -6.70
C VAL A 33 8.57 8.88 -7.05
N THR A 34 7.41 9.09 -7.66
CA THR A 34 6.90 10.39 -8.07
C THR A 34 5.55 10.67 -7.44
N PRO A 35 5.07 11.93 -7.44
CA PRO A 35 3.69 12.22 -7.03
C PRO A 35 2.62 11.51 -7.86
N LEU A 36 2.96 11.04 -9.07
CA LEU A 36 2.06 10.35 -10.00
C LEU A 36 2.19 8.82 -9.93
N GLY A 37 3.03 8.29 -9.04
CA GLY A 37 3.29 6.86 -8.91
C GLY A 37 4.74 6.49 -9.21
N LEU A 38 4.95 5.24 -9.64
CA LEU A 38 6.27 4.68 -9.93
C LEU A 38 6.61 4.86 -11.42
N VAL A 39 7.81 5.38 -11.72
CA VAL A 39 8.26 5.63 -13.11
C VAL A 39 9.59 4.93 -13.36
N ALA A 40 9.71 4.27 -14.50
CA ALA A 40 10.97 3.70 -14.96
C ALA A 40 11.93 4.81 -15.42
N THR A 41 13.15 4.82 -14.91
CA THR A 41 14.19 5.79 -15.33
C THR A 41 15.18 5.23 -16.31
N GLU A 42 15.14 3.92 -16.52
CA GLU A 42 15.85 3.19 -17.55
C GLU A 42 14.99 1.99 -17.93
N ARG A 43 15.28 1.35 -19.06
CA ARG A 43 14.57 0.13 -19.46
C ARG A 43 14.69 -0.96 -18.38
N ILE A 44 13.55 -1.49 -17.96
CA ILE A 44 13.44 -2.66 -17.08
C ILE A 44 13.08 -3.85 -17.98
N PRO A 45 13.99 -4.83 -18.14
CA PRO A 45 13.70 -6.00 -18.96
C PRO A 45 12.50 -6.79 -18.44
N GLU A 46 11.85 -7.48 -19.36
CA GLU A 46 10.87 -8.51 -19.03
C GLU A 46 11.38 -9.47 -17.94
N PHE A 47 10.51 -9.82 -17.00
CA PHE A 47 10.79 -10.64 -15.81
C PHE A 47 11.78 -10.06 -14.80
N ASP A 48 12.31 -8.86 -15.00
CA ASP A 48 13.16 -8.23 -13.99
C ASP A 48 12.33 -7.62 -12.85
N PHE A 49 12.97 -7.44 -11.70
CA PHE A 49 12.33 -6.88 -10.53
C PHE A 49 12.27 -5.35 -10.60
N VAL A 50 11.10 -4.82 -10.22
CA VAL A 50 10.80 -3.40 -10.04
C VAL A 50 11.00 -3.00 -8.57
N ALA A 51 10.47 -3.80 -7.65
CA ALA A 51 10.60 -3.58 -6.22
C ALA A 51 10.52 -4.90 -5.43
N VAL A 52 11.16 -4.93 -4.25
CA VAL A 52 11.06 -6.02 -3.28
C VAL A 52 10.74 -5.43 -1.91
N VAL A 53 9.73 -5.96 -1.24
CA VAL A 53 9.26 -5.48 0.07
C VAL A 53 9.22 -6.67 1.03
N PRO A 54 10.01 -6.67 2.11
CA PRO A 54 9.94 -7.74 3.09
C PRO A 54 8.61 -7.69 3.83
N VAL A 55 8.10 -8.85 4.27
CA VAL A 55 6.81 -8.92 4.98
C VAL A 55 6.80 -8.01 6.22
N GLU A 56 7.93 -7.89 6.93
CA GLU A 56 8.08 -7.04 8.11
C GLU A 56 7.93 -5.52 7.83
N ALA A 57 8.04 -5.09 6.57
CA ALA A 57 7.82 -3.71 6.15
C ALA A 57 6.34 -3.41 5.85
N THR A 58 5.54 -4.44 5.56
CA THR A 58 4.12 -4.30 5.25
C THR A 58 3.32 -3.76 6.43
N GLN A 59 2.17 -3.15 6.14
CA GLN A 59 1.25 -2.64 7.17
C GLN A 59 -0.01 -3.48 7.16
N SER A 60 -0.31 -4.17 8.27
CA SER A 60 -1.51 -4.98 8.42
C SER A 60 -1.85 -5.18 9.90
N LEU A 61 -2.89 -5.97 10.20
CA LEU A 61 -3.13 -6.44 11.55
C LEU A 61 -1.90 -7.12 12.17
N LEU A 62 -1.12 -7.84 11.37
CA LEU A 62 0.05 -8.59 11.85
C LEU A 62 1.16 -7.69 12.37
N SER A 63 1.31 -6.48 11.81
CA SER A 63 2.33 -5.53 12.25
C SER A 63 1.97 -4.82 13.55
N ILE A 64 0.71 -4.92 14.01
CA ILE A 64 0.19 -4.20 15.19
C ILE A 64 -0.34 -5.13 16.29
N ALA A 65 -0.51 -6.42 15.99
CA ALA A 65 -1.04 -7.43 16.90
C ALA A 65 -0.35 -7.35 18.27
N ASP A 66 0.97 -7.26 18.27
CA ASP A 66 1.81 -7.25 19.47
C ASP A 66 2.32 -5.85 19.86
N ASP A 67 1.86 -4.77 19.19
CA ASP A 67 2.31 -3.41 19.52
C ASP A 67 1.81 -2.99 20.93
N PRO A 68 2.69 -2.85 21.94
CA PRO A 68 2.27 -2.54 23.30
C PRO A 68 1.69 -1.13 23.45
N SER A 69 1.92 -0.25 22.47
CA SER A 69 1.46 1.13 22.48
C SER A 69 0.06 1.31 21.90
N PHE A 70 -0.56 0.26 21.36
CA PHE A 70 -1.89 0.34 20.75
C PHE A 70 -2.96 -0.29 21.64
N ALA A 71 -4.05 0.44 21.92
CA ALA A 71 -5.02 0.04 22.92
C ALA A 71 -5.95 -1.10 22.47
N LEU A 72 -6.28 -1.14 21.17
CA LEU A 72 -7.25 -2.10 20.66
C LEU A 72 -6.53 -3.35 20.14
N LYS A 73 -6.99 -4.52 20.59
CA LYS A 73 -6.41 -5.83 20.27
C LYS A 73 -7.48 -6.79 19.82
N VAL A 74 -7.11 -7.69 18.91
CA VAL A 74 -7.96 -8.79 18.46
C VAL A 74 -7.13 -10.07 18.40
N SER A 75 -7.71 -11.15 18.91
CA SER A 75 -7.07 -12.46 18.90
C SER A 75 -7.04 -13.04 17.48
N ALA A 76 -6.11 -13.97 17.26
CA ALA A 76 -6.01 -14.69 16.00
C ALA A 76 -7.30 -15.45 15.66
N GLU A 77 -8.02 -15.95 16.65
CA GLU A 77 -9.25 -16.73 16.45
C GLU A 77 -10.43 -15.87 15.97
N ARG A 78 -10.40 -14.56 16.25
CA ARG A 78 -11.55 -13.66 16.04
C ARG A 78 -11.30 -12.58 14.99
N HIS A 79 -10.12 -12.55 14.38
CA HIS A 79 -9.74 -11.44 13.50
C HIS A 79 -10.69 -11.30 12.30
N GLY A 80 -11.12 -12.39 11.68
CA GLY A 80 -12.05 -12.32 10.54
C GLY A 80 -13.52 -12.35 10.89
N GLU A 81 -13.89 -12.27 12.17
CA GLU A 81 -15.31 -12.05 12.51
C GLU A 81 -15.78 -10.72 11.91
N PRO A 82 -16.97 -10.67 11.30
CA PRO A 82 -17.51 -9.44 10.76
C PRO A 82 -17.79 -8.40 11.85
N VAL A 83 -17.63 -7.13 11.52
CA VAL A 83 -18.03 -6.01 12.39
C VAL A 83 -19.53 -5.76 12.21
N PRO A 84 -20.36 -5.90 13.26
CA PRO A 84 -21.83 -5.91 13.09
C PRO A 84 -22.43 -4.62 12.52
N PHE A 85 -21.73 -3.50 12.64
CA PHE A 85 -22.17 -2.18 12.20
C PHE A 85 -21.45 -1.68 10.96
N TRP A 86 -20.58 -2.51 10.36
CA TRP A 86 -19.76 -2.14 9.22
C TRP A 86 -19.71 -3.29 8.23
N GLU A 87 -20.39 -3.14 7.09
CA GLU A 87 -20.77 -4.25 6.21
C GLU A 87 -19.61 -5.09 5.68
N ASP A 88 -18.45 -4.47 5.44
CA ASP A 88 -17.33 -5.09 4.74
C ASP A 88 -16.06 -5.22 5.60
N LEU A 89 -16.08 -4.75 6.86
CA LEU A 89 -14.92 -4.86 7.75
C LEU A 89 -15.01 -6.10 8.64
N THR A 90 -13.85 -6.74 8.79
CA THR A 90 -13.61 -7.69 9.86
C THR A 90 -13.09 -6.96 11.11
N ARG A 91 -13.15 -7.63 12.28
CA ARG A 91 -12.54 -7.10 13.51
C ARG A 91 -11.06 -6.77 13.29
N GLY A 92 -10.33 -7.61 12.57
CA GLY A 92 -8.93 -7.43 12.22
C GLY A 92 -8.68 -6.15 11.44
N SER A 93 -9.45 -5.94 10.38
CA SER A 93 -9.36 -4.72 9.58
C SER A 93 -9.76 -3.49 10.39
N PHE A 94 -10.81 -3.53 11.20
CA PHE A 94 -11.21 -2.41 12.07
C PHE A 94 -10.09 -2.01 13.05
N VAL A 95 -9.46 -2.99 13.70
CA VAL A 95 -8.33 -2.76 14.61
C VAL A 95 -7.16 -2.13 13.87
N PHE A 96 -6.84 -2.63 12.68
CA PHE A 96 -5.77 -2.08 11.84
C PHE A 96 -6.06 -0.64 11.39
N LEU A 97 -7.28 -0.36 10.94
CA LEU A 97 -7.72 0.99 10.61
C LEU A 97 -7.60 1.93 11.81
N GLY A 98 -8.03 1.50 13.00
CA GLY A 98 -7.87 2.28 14.23
C GLY A 98 -6.42 2.66 14.53
N PHE A 99 -5.47 1.76 14.25
CA PHE A 99 -4.04 2.04 14.41
C PHE A 99 -3.55 3.08 13.40
N LEU A 100 -3.93 2.93 12.13
CA LEU A 100 -3.58 3.88 11.08
C LEU A 100 -4.21 5.27 11.36
N THR A 101 -5.45 5.32 11.86
CA THR A 101 -6.11 6.56 12.32
C THR A 101 -5.33 7.23 13.44
N LYS A 102 -4.89 6.46 14.45
CA LYS A 102 -3.99 6.97 15.49
C LYS A 102 -2.71 7.54 14.89
N ALA A 103 -2.07 6.82 13.96
CA ALA A 103 -0.83 7.28 13.33
C ALA A 103 -1.04 8.60 12.57
N LEU A 104 -2.16 8.72 11.85
CA LEU A 104 -2.53 9.92 11.10
C LEU A 104 -2.77 11.13 12.03
N LEU A 105 -3.49 10.94 13.14
CA LEU A 105 -3.85 12.03 14.07
C LEU A 105 -2.69 12.45 14.98
N THR A 106 -1.88 11.49 15.43
CA THR A 106 -0.82 11.75 16.41
C THR A 106 0.56 11.94 15.77
N GLY A 107 0.70 11.60 14.48
CA GLY A 107 2.00 11.50 13.81
C GLY A 107 2.86 10.33 14.29
N HIS A 108 2.32 9.41 15.10
CA HIS A 108 3.10 8.35 15.75
C HIS A 108 2.51 6.93 15.53
N PRO A 109 3.30 6.00 14.98
CA PRO A 109 4.72 6.13 14.62
C PRO A 109 4.94 6.94 13.33
N ARG A 110 5.95 7.84 13.33
CA ARG A 110 6.22 8.78 12.23
C ARG A 110 6.34 8.09 10.88
N GLY A 111 7.02 6.94 10.83
CA GLY A 111 7.19 6.18 9.59
C GLY A 111 5.88 5.73 8.93
N VAL A 112 4.88 5.37 9.75
CA VAL A 112 3.54 5.00 9.23
C VAL A 112 2.81 6.26 8.76
N GLN A 113 2.92 7.36 9.49
CA GLN A 113 2.34 8.63 9.05
C GLN A 113 2.95 9.12 7.71
N THR A 114 4.28 9.04 7.54
CA THR A 114 4.93 9.43 6.28
C THR A 114 4.53 8.54 5.11
N TYR A 115 4.24 7.28 5.38
CA TYR A 115 3.68 6.36 4.38
C TYR A 115 2.23 6.73 3.99
N LEU A 116 1.36 7.02 4.96
CA LEU A 116 -0.02 7.46 4.67
C LEU A 116 -0.05 8.77 3.89
N ASP A 117 0.89 9.68 4.18
CA ASP A 117 1.02 11.00 3.57
C ASP A 117 1.31 11.01 2.06
N VAL A 118 1.81 9.89 1.50
CA VAL A 118 2.19 9.78 0.08
C VAL A 118 1.21 8.95 -0.73
N LEU A 119 0.26 8.28 -0.09
CA LEU A 119 -0.72 7.47 -0.81
C LEU A 119 -1.74 8.36 -1.54
N PRO A 120 -2.04 8.08 -2.82
CA PRO A 120 -3.11 8.76 -3.53
C PRO A 120 -4.45 8.56 -2.81
N PHE A 121 -5.14 9.67 -2.54
CA PHE A 121 -6.42 9.71 -1.86
C PHE A 121 -7.41 10.56 -2.65
N ASP A 122 -8.66 10.10 -2.70
CA ASP A 122 -9.78 10.89 -3.20
C ASP A 122 -10.85 10.97 -2.08
N PRO A 123 -11.18 12.18 -1.57
CA PRO A 123 -12.21 12.33 -0.54
C PRO A 123 -13.61 11.96 -1.03
N ALA A 124 -13.85 11.97 -2.35
CA ALA A 124 -15.13 11.69 -2.98
C ALA A 124 -15.37 10.21 -3.29
N MET A 125 -14.45 9.31 -2.88
CA MET A 125 -14.59 7.86 -3.08
C MET A 125 -15.98 7.35 -2.63
N PRO A 126 -16.72 6.58 -3.47
CA PRO A 126 -18.06 6.11 -3.14
C PRO A 126 -18.10 5.28 -1.85
N ILE A 127 -17.11 4.43 -1.61
CA ILE A 127 -17.01 3.60 -0.39
C ILE A 127 -17.00 4.44 0.89
N GLY A 128 -16.63 5.73 0.83
CA GLY A 128 -16.72 6.65 1.96
C GLY A 128 -18.13 6.74 2.56
N LYS A 129 -19.20 6.49 1.77
CA LYS A 129 -20.58 6.45 2.27
C LYS A 129 -20.84 5.30 3.24
N VAL A 130 -20.10 4.19 3.11
CA VAL A 130 -20.18 3.05 4.04
C VAL A 130 -19.65 3.46 5.41
N ALA A 131 -18.52 4.18 5.43
CA ALA A 131 -17.98 4.76 6.66
C ALA A 131 -18.97 5.77 7.26
N ASP A 132 -19.49 6.69 6.45
CA ASP A 132 -20.46 7.70 6.90
C ASP A 132 -21.67 7.04 7.59
N ALA A 133 -22.21 5.96 7.01
CA ALA A 133 -23.32 5.21 7.60
C ALA A 133 -22.93 4.49 8.90
N ALA A 134 -21.83 3.73 8.88
CA ALA A 134 -21.36 2.97 10.04
C ALA A 134 -21.04 3.89 11.24
N GLN A 135 -20.47 5.07 10.97
CA GLN A 135 -20.09 6.05 11.99
C GLN A 135 -21.28 6.66 12.74
N THR A 136 -22.50 6.59 12.20
CA THR A 136 -23.71 7.02 12.94
C THR A 136 -24.21 6.00 13.95
N THR A 137 -23.69 4.77 13.92
CA THR A 137 -24.20 3.68 14.75
C THR A 137 -23.64 3.74 16.17
N LYS A 138 -24.46 3.31 17.14
CA LYS A 138 -24.02 3.16 18.53
C LYS A 138 -22.83 2.18 18.67
N GLY A 139 -22.85 1.09 17.90
CA GLY A 139 -21.79 0.08 17.93
C GLY A 139 -20.42 0.64 17.53
N TYR A 140 -20.38 1.47 16.48
CA TYR A 140 -19.15 2.17 16.11
C TYR A 140 -18.65 3.08 17.23
N LYS A 141 -19.52 3.92 17.80
CA LYS A 141 -19.14 4.86 18.87
C LYS A 141 -18.55 4.14 20.09
N GLU A 142 -19.14 3.02 20.49
CA GLU A 142 -18.63 2.19 21.59
C GLU A 142 -17.24 1.61 21.29
N TRP A 143 -17.01 1.14 20.06
CA TRP A 143 -15.72 0.54 19.67
C TRP A 143 -14.63 1.58 19.41
N ALA A 144 -15.00 2.77 18.94
CA ALA A 144 -14.08 3.87 18.67
C ALA A 144 -13.67 4.63 19.94
N ALA A 145 -14.51 4.68 20.98
CA ALA A 145 -14.26 5.47 22.19
C ALA A 145 -12.86 5.28 22.82
N PRO A 146 -12.32 4.05 22.97
CA PRO A 146 -10.96 3.86 23.48
C PRO A 146 -9.88 4.46 22.57
N LEU A 147 -10.09 4.44 21.26
CA LEU A 147 -9.17 5.00 20.27
C LEU A 147 -9.21 6.53 20.27
N VAL A 148 -10.41 7.12 20.37
CA VAL A 148 -10.60 8.58 20.53
C VAL A 148 -9.86 9.06 21.78
N ALA A 149 -10.09 8.39 22.92
CA ALA A 149 -9.41 8.70 24.18
C ALA A 149 -7.88 8.55 24.08
N GLN A 150 -7.40 7.52 23.40
CA GLN A 150 -5.97 7.31 23.17
C GLN A 150 -5.35 8.43 22.30
N CYS A 151 -6.07 8.91 21.29
CA CYS A 151 -5.61 9.95 20.38
C CYS A 151 -5.69 11.36 21.00
N LYS A 152 -6.51 11.55 22.04
CA LYS A 152 -6.75 12.84 22.70
C LYS A 152 -7.27 13.92 21.72
N VAL A 153 -8.22 13.52 20.88
CA VAL A 153 -8.86 14.39 19.89
C VAL A 153 -10.37 14.43 20.10
N GLU A 154 -11.02 15.38 19.45
CA GLU A 154 -12.48 15.40 19.35
C GLU A 154 -12.98 14.22 18.49
N GLU A 155 -14.19 13.75 18.80
CA GLU A 155 -14.81 12.62 18.10
C GLU A 155 -14.96 12.87 16.59
N SER A 156 -15.29 14.11 16.20
CA SER A 156 -15.42 14.49 14.79
C SER A 156 -14.11 14.41 14.02
N ASP A 157 -13.00 14.79 14.65
CA ASP A 157 -11.67 14.72 14.03
C ASP A 157 -11.24 13.26 13.88
N PHE A 158 -11.54 12.43 14.88
CA PHE A 158 -11.31 11.00 14.80
C PHE A 158 -12.10 10.36 13.68
N ASP A 159 -13.40 10.66 13.57
CA ASP A 159 -14.27 10.09 12.54
C ASP A 159 -13.82 10.49 11.14
N ALA A 160 -13.44 11.75 10.92
CA ALA A 160 -12.89 12.21 9.65
C ALA A 160 -11.59 11.47 9.27
N ALA A 161 -10.68 11.29 10.24
CA ALA A 161 -9.44 10.55 10.02
C ALA A 161 -9.68 9.04 9.82
N PHE A 162 -10.64 8.45 10.53
CA PHE A 162 -11.02 7.04 10.36
C PHE A 162 -11.60 6.80 8.98
N ARG A 163 -12.49 7.66 8.51
CA ARG A 163 -13.04 7.63 7.15
C ARG A 163 -11.92 7.74 6.10
N HIS A 164 -10.99 8.67 6.28
CA HIS A 164 -9.84 8.83 5.37
C HIS A 164 -9.03 7.53 5.25
N VAL A 165 -8.64 6.97 6.40
CA VAL A 165 -7.83 5.76 6.48
C VAL A 165 -8.58 4.54 5.92
N TYR A 166 -9.88 4.44 6.16
CA TYR A 166 -10.72 3.41 5.57
C TYR A 166 -10.71 3.46 4.03
N CYS A 167 -10.88 4.65 3.44
CA CYS A 167 -10.79 4.82 1.99
C CYS A 167 -9.40 4.45 1.46
N LEU A 168 -8.32 4.87 2.14
CA LEU A 168 -6.95 4.47 1.77
C LEU A 168 -6.78 2.95 1.81
N PHE A 169 -7.23 2.31 2.88
CA PHE A 169 -7.14 0.87 3.04
C PHE A 169 -7.88 0.14 1.92
N ARG A 170 -9.11 0.55 1.58
CA ARG A 170 -9.86 -0.08 0.48
C ARG A 170 -9.20 0.13 -0.88
N ARG A 171 -8.63 1.31 -1.12
CA ARG A 171 -7.96 1.64 -2.38
C ARG A 171 -6.63 0.90 -2.60
N HIS A 172 -5.91 0.57 -1.52
CA HIS A 172 -4.51 0.16 -1.61
C HIS A 172 -4.20 -1.21 -0.99
N ALA A 173 -5.01 -1.70 -0.04
CA ALA A 173 -4.74 -2.98 0.59
C ALA A 173 -4.99 -4.14 -0.38
N ILE A 174 -4.12 -5.15 -0.29
CA ILE A 174 -4.23 -6.42 -1.01
C ILE A 174 -4.40 -7.58 -0.03
N PRO A 175 -4.99 -8.71 -0.46
CA PRO A 175 -5.01 -9.92 0.35
C PRO A 175 -3.59 -10.48 0.58
N PHE A 176 -3.25 -10.71 1.83
CA PHE A 176 -2.05 -11.43 2.27
C PHE A 176 -2.35 -12.92 2.45
N TRP A 177 -3.54 -13.23 2.95
CA TRP A 177 -4.04 -14.59 3.16
C TRP A 177 -5.56 -14.61 3.12
N SER A 178 -6.15 -15.62 2.50
CA SER A 178 -7.58 -15.88 2.51
C SER A 178 -7.83 -17.28 3.05
N THR A 179 -8.72 -17.40 4.03
CA THR A 179 -9.24 -18.70 4.49
C THR A 179 -10.62 -18.88 3.87
N SER A 180 -10.65 -19.53 2.71
CA SER A 180 -11.91 -19.90 2.03
C SER A 180 -12.34 -21.31 2.46
N ASP A 181 -13.61 -21.65 2.22
CA ASP A 181 -14.14 -23.00 2.47
C ASP A 181 -13.37 -24.09 1.69
N VAL A 182 -12.72 -23.71 0.58
CA VAL A 182 -11.93 -24.60 -0.28
C VAL A 182 -10.47 -24.74 0.18
N GLY A 183 -10.12 -24.11 1.32
CA GLY A 183 -8.79 -24.08 1.89
C GLY A 183 -8.20 -22.67 2.01
N GLY A 184 -7.05 -22.59 2.65
CA GLY A 184 -6.28 -21.35 2.80
C GLY A 184 -5.35 -21.10 1.62
N SER A 185 -5.42 -19.91 1.02
CA SER A 185 -4.52 -19.44 -0.04
C SER A 185 -3.91 -18.09 0.32
N GLY A 186 -2.80 -17.72 -0.31
CA GLY A 186 -2.09 -16.47 -0.05
C GLY A 186 -0.58 -16.66 0.09
N HIS A 187 0.09 -15.66 0.65
CA HIS A 187 1.55 -15.65 0.74
C HIS A 187 2.03 -16.82 1.64
N PRO A 188 2.93 -17.70 1.15
CA PRO A 188 3.39 -18.88 1.89
C PRO A 188 3.92 -18.61 3.29
N TYR A 189 4.61 -17.48 3.48
CA TYR A 189 5.10 -17.00 4.77
C TYR A 189 4.02 -16.97 5.86
N PHE A 190 2.80 -16.56 5.54
CA PHE A 190 1.71 -16.48 6.53
C PHE A 190 1.09 -17.84 6.86
N ARG A 191 1.33 -18.90 6.08
CA ARG A 191 0.65 -20.20 6.24
C ARG A 191 0.70 -20.75 7.67
N GLN A 192 1.79 -20.49 8.39
CA GLN A 192 1.98 -20.97 9.76
C GLN A 192 1.61 -19.95 10.85
N PHE A 193 1.25 -18.72 10.48
CA PHE A 193 0.90 -17.69 11.44
C PHE A 193 -0.40 -18.06 12.17
N PRO A 194 -0.52 -17.77 13.49
CA PRO A 194 -1.75 -18.05 14.24
C PRO A 194 -2.99 -17.45 13.58
N TYR A 195 -2.87 -16.25 13.02
CA TYR A 195 -3.95 -15.56 12.29
C TYR A 195 -4.42 -16.30 11.04
N ALA A 196 -3.51 -16.97 10.32
CA ALA A 196 -3.86 -17.78 9.15
C ALA A 196 -4.34 -19.19 9.51
N ARG A 197 -3.78 -19.79 10.58
CA ARG A 197 -4.07 -21.17 10.98
C ARG A 197 -5.33 -21.32 11.82
N ARG A 198 -5.63 -20.33 12.66
CA ARG A 198 -6.72 -20.40 13.65
C ARG A 198 -7.85 -19.42 13.34
N GLY A 199 -7.53 -18.34 12.63
CA GLY A 199 -8.52 -17.37 12.21
C GLY A 199 -9.36 -17.86 11.04
N GLN A 200 -10.56 -17.29 10.94
CA GLN A 200 -11.39 -17.32 9.76
C GLN A 200 -11.25 -15.97 9.03
N GLY A 201 -11.62 -15.88 7.76
CA GLY A 201 -11.59 -14.65 6.97
C GLY A 201 -10.24 -14.28 6.34
N GLU A 202 -10.20 -13.08 5.77
CA GLU A 202 -9.04 -12.55 5.03
C GLU A 202 -8.11 -11.74 5.93
N LEU A 203 -6.81 -11.94 5.74
CA LEU A 203 -5.78 -11.01 6.19
C LEU A 203 -5.45 -10.12 5.00
N MET A 204 -5.83 -8.85 5.09
CA MET A 204 -5.43 -7.83 4.12
C MET A 204 -4.37 -6.93 4.71
N GLY A 205 -3.55 -6.35 3.84
CA GLY A 205 -2.55 -5.38 4.25
C GLY A 205 -2.08 -4.53 3.08
N MET A 206 -1.33 -3.49 3.42
CA MET A 206 -0.80 -2.53 2.46
C MET A 206 0.71 -2.77 2.32
N VAL A 207 1.22 -2.66 1.09
CA VAL A 207 2.59 -3.01 0.73
C VAL A 207 3.31 -1.74 0.27
N PRO A 208 4.06 -1.07 1.17
CA PRO A 208 4.75 0.18 0.85
C PRO A 208 5.53 0.11 -0.45
N VAL A 209 5.58 1.22 -1.19
CA VAL A 209 6.14 1.33 -2.55
C VAL A 209 5.24 0.68 -3.59
N MET A 210 4.84 -0.58 -3.41
CA MET A 210 4.05 -1.30 -4.40
C MET A 210 2.65 -0.70 -4.57
N ASP A 211 2.06 -0.19 -3.49
CA ASP A 211 0.75 0.46 -3.52
C ASP A 211 0.71 1.75 -4.37
N LEU A 212 1.89 2.33 -4.67
CA LEU A 212 2.05 3.52 -5.50
C LEU A 212 1.98 3.21 -7.00
N ALA A 213 2.00 1.94 -7.41
CA ALA A 213 1.78 1.56 -8.79
C ALA A 213 0.33 1.89 -9.21
N LEU A 214 0.19 2.46 -10.41
CA LEU A 214 -1.10 2.83 -10.96
C LEU A 214 -1.87 1.61 -11.45
N HIS A 215 -3.20 1.72 -11.50
CA HIS A 215 -4.03 0.67 -12.05
C HIS A 215 -3.99 0.63 -13.59
N SER A 216 -3.90 -0.56 -14.16
CA SER A 216 -4.22 -0.83 -15.57
C SER A 216 -4.79 -2.24 -15.74
N PRO A 217 -5.88 -2.43 -16.50
CA PRO A 217 -6.33 -3.77 -16.92
C PRO A 217 -5.31 -4.52 -17.79
N GLN A 218 -4.40 -3.79 -18.44
CA GLN A 218 -3.27 -4.30 -19.21
C GLN A 218 -1.96 -3.84 -18.53
N PRO A 219 -1.61 -4.40 -17.36
CA PRO A 219 -0.48 -3.92 -16.59
C PRO A 219 0.85 -4.28 -17.23
N ASN A 220 1.89 -3.51 -16.92
CA ASN A 220 3.27 -3.83 -17.32
C ASN A 220 4.06 -4.52 -16.19
N ALA A 221 3.51 -4.60 -14.99
CA ALA A 221 4.08 -5.34 -13.86
C ALA A 221 3.00 -6.09 -13.07
N MET A 222 3.42 -7.10 -12.29
CA MET A 222 2.58 -7.73 -11.27
C MET A 222 3.22 -7.69 -9.89
N ILE A 223 2.36 -7.71 -8.87
CA ILE A 223 2.75 -8.00 -7.50
C ILE A 223 2.54 -9.49 -7.26
N GLY A 224 3.52 -10.13 -6.61
CA GLY A 224 3.47 -11.55 -6.31
C GLY A 224 4.36 -11.91 -5.12
N TYR A 225 4.46 -13.21 -4.89
CA TYR A 225 5.34 -13.79 -3.88
C TYR A 225 6.46 -14.52 -4.62
N PRO A 226 7.74 -14.28 -4.28
CA PRO A 226 8.84 -14.94 -4.97
C PRO A 226 8.89 -16.42 -4.60
N ASP A 227 9.18 -17.24 -5.59
CA ASP A 227 9.56 -18.64 -5.36
C ASP A 227 11.04 -18.75 -4.94
N GLU A 228 11.51 -19.97 -4.71
CA GLU A 228 12.90 -20.22 -4.30
C GLU A 228 13.91 -19.74 -5.35
N GLU A 229 13.60 -19.86 -6.64
CA GLU A 229 14.47 -19.43 -7.74
C GLU A 229 14.59 -17.90 -7.77
N MET A 230 13.47 -17.19 -7.64
CA MET A 230 13.43 -15.73 -7.52
C MET A 230 14.20 -15.24 -6.30
N LEU A 231 14.07 -15.91 -5.15
CA LEU A 231 14.82 -15.55 -3.94
C LEU A 231 16.33 -15.77 -4.13
N GLN A 232 16.75 -16.86 -4.79
CA GLN A 232 18.14 -17.09 -5.16
C GLN A 232 18.64 -16.03 -6.14
N TRP A 233 17.84 -15.65 -7.13
CA TRP A 233 18.18 -14.60 -8.08
C TRP A 233 18.38 -13.25 -7.40
N LEU A 234 17.49 -12.87 -6.47
CA LEU A 234 17.61 -11.66 -5.67
C LEU A 234 18.89 -11.67 -4.80
N SER A 235 19.19 -12.80 -4.17
CA SER A 235 20.36 -12.93 -3.28
C SER A 235 21.68 -12.89 -4.06
N LEU A 236 21.79 -13.70 -5.12
CA LEU A 236 23.04 -13.90 -5.87
C LEU A 236 23.31 -12.80 -6.88
N HIS A 237 22.31 -12.42 -7.68
CA HIS A 237 22.53 -11.57 -8.85
C HIS A 237 22.20 -10.11 -8.58
N LYS A 238 21.21 -9.85 -7.73
CA LYS A 238 20.83 -8.49 -7.35
C LYS A 238 21.51 -8.01 -6.05
N LYS A 239 22.33 -8.86 -5.42
CA LYS A 239 23.04 -8.58 -4.16
C LYS A 239 22.11 -8.06 -3.06
N ALA A 240 20.84 -8.42 -3.11
CA ALA A 240 19.93 -8.11 -2.02
C ALA A 240 20.25 -9.06 -0.86
N ALA A 241 20.39 -8.51 0.35
CA ALA A 241 20.52 -9.32 1.56
C ALA A 241 19.17 -10.00 1.88
N VAL A 242 18.79 -10.97 1.05
CA VAL A 242 17.53 -11.70 1.16
C VAL A 242 17.72 -12.85 2.13
N GLN A 243 16.86 -12.88 3.14
CA GLN A 243 16.75 -13.92 4.14
C GLN A 243 15.45 -14.67 3.86
N GLN A 244 15.54 -15.86 3.28
CA GLN A 244 14.38 -16.63 2.81
C GLN A 244 13.30 -16.79 3.91
N GLU A 245 13.73 -16.89 5.16
CA GLU A 245 12.90 -16.98 6.35
C GLU A 245 12.09 -15.72 6.67
N LYS A 246 12.32 -14.58 6.02
CA LYS A 246 11.60 -13.32 6.28
C LYS A 246 10.34 -13.11 5.45
N GLY A 247 10.20 -13.81 4.33
CA GLY A 247 9.11 -13.60 3.37
C GLY A 247 9.16 -12.23 2.66
N TYR A 248 8.72 -12.18 1.41
CA TYR A 248 8.80 -10.98 0.58
C TYR A 248 7.63 -10.89 -0.39
N PHE A 249 7.17 -9.67 -0.62
CA PHE A 249 6.42 -9.32 -1.81
C PHE A 249 7.40 -8.84 -2.87
N VAL A 250 7.16 -9.23 -4.13
CA VAL A 250 7.93 -8.76 -5.29
C VAL A 250 7.01 -8.10 -6.29
N MET A 251 7.51 -7.05 -6.93
CA MET A 251 6.91 -6.47 -8.13
C MET A 251 7.83 -6.80 -9.31
N GLN A 252 7.30 -7.53 -10.30
CA GLN A 252 8.05 -8.04 -11.44
C GLN A 252 7.46 -7.50 -12.74
N ALA A 253 8.32 -7.12 -13.69
CA ALA A 253 7.91 -6.70 -15.02
C ALA A 253 7.39 -7.89 -15.85
N PHE A 254 6.25 -7.70 -16.52
CA PHE A 254 5.65 -8.70 -17.42
C PHE A 254 6.11 -8.61 -18.87
N ARG A 255 6.67 -7.46 -19.22
CA ARG A 255 7.29 -7.16 -20.51
C ARG A 255 8.40 -6.17 -20.24
N ASP A 256 9.14 -5.81 -21.28
CA ASP A 256 10.01 -4.65 -21.18
C ASP A 256 9.20 -3.40 -20.81
N ILE A 257 9.67 -2.67 -19.81
CA ILE A 257 9.15 -1.36 -19.40
C ILE A 257 10.19 -0.33 -19.85
N GLU A 258 9.79 0.58 -20.73
CA GLU A 258 10.71 1.54 -21.32
C GLU A 258 11.02 2.71 -20.39
N GLU A 259 12.12 3.41 -20.64
CA GLU A 259 12.46 4.64 -19.91
C GLU A 259 11.33 5.67 -20.02
N GLY A 260 10.98 6.28 -18.88
CA GLY A 260 9.88 7.24 -18.76
C GLY A 260 8.50 6.60 -18.59
N GLU A 261 8.39 5.28 -18.77
CA GLU A 261 7.11 4.59 -18.63
C GLU A 261 6.66 4.48 -17.17
N VAL A 262 5.37 4.70 -16.93
CA VAL A 262 4.76 4.52 -15.60
C VAL A 262 4.54 3.03 -15.34
N ILE A 263 4.97 2.56 -14.16
CA ILE A 263 4.71 1.19 -13.73
C ILE A 263 3.24 1.06 -13.31
N SER A 264 2.57 0.08 -13.89
CA SER A 264 1.17 -0.21 -13.69
C SER A 264 0.93 -1.67 -13.31
N VAL A 265 -0.06 -1.89 -12.45
CA VAL A 265 -0.49 -3.20 -11.96
C VAL A 265 -2.00 -3.34 -12.11
N ASN A 266 -2.50 -4.57 -12.24
CA ASN A 266 -3.93 -4.80 -12.22
C ASN A 266 -4.41 -4.91 -10.75
N LYS A 267 -4.89 -3.80 -10.18
CA LYS A 267 -5.46 -3.80 -8.81
C LYS A 267 -6.68 -4.71 -8.63
N ASN A 268 -7.39 -5.06 -9.72
CA ASN A 268 -8.54 -5.98 -9.66
C ASN A 268 -8.11 -7.46 -9.63
N ALA A 269 -6.82 -7.77 -9.82
CA ALA A 269 -6.34 -9.15 -10.00
C ALA A 269 -6.67 -10.09 -8.81
N TYR A 270 -6.75 -9.55 -7.59
CA TYR A 270 -7.05 -10.33 -6.39
C TYR A 270 -8.54 -10.36 -6.02
N PHE A 271 -9.32 -9.43 -6.53
CA PHE A 271 -10.72 -9.21 -6.11
C PHE A 271 -11.72 -9.71 -7.14
N ASN A 272 -11.37 -9.62 -8.43
CA ASN A 272 -12.23 -10.02 -9.54
C ASN A 272 -13.62 -9.34 -9.48
N PHE A 273 -13.63 -8.06 -9.14
CA PHE A 273 -14.83 -7.23 -9.14
C PHE A 273 -15.31 -6.95 -10.56
N ASP A 274 -16.62 -6.78 -10.71
CA ASP A 274 -17.18 -6.09 -11.87
C ASP A 274 -16.84 -4.58 -11.81
N ASP A 275 -17.16 -3.85 -12.88
CA ASP A 275 -16.77 -2.44 -13.00
C ASP A 275 -17.42 -1.54 -11.93
N ASP A 276 -18.67 -1.82 -11.56
CA ASP A 276 -19.41 -1.06 -10.54
C ASP A 276 -18.81 -1.29 -9.15
N ALA A 277 -18.54 -2.55 -8.78
CA ALA A 277 -17.89 -2.89 -7.52
C ALA A 277 -16.44 -2.37 -7.49
N PHE A 278 -15.72 -2.41 -8.62
CA PHE A 278 -14.38 -1.85 -8.74
C PHE A 278 -14.38 -0.35 -8.47
N GLU A 279 -15.24 0.42 -9.16
CA GLU A 279 -15.32 1.87 -8.98
C GLU A 279 -15.73 2.23 -7.55
N ALA A 280 -16.70 1.51 -6.99
CA ALA A 280 -17.12 1.72 -5.62
C ALA A 280 -15.95 1.51 -4.64
N TRP A 281 -15.18 0.43 -4.81
CA TRP A 281 -14.09 0.02 -3.92
C TRP A 281 -12.83 0.89 -4.04
N PHE A 282 -12.36 1.11 -5.27
CA PHE A 282 -11.10 1.79 -5.55
C PHE A 282 -11.25 3.29 -5.77
N GLY A 283 -12.46 3.77 -6.06
CA GLY A 283 -12.75 5.19 -6.25
C GLY A 283 -12.42 5.75 -7.64
N TYR A 284 -12.24 4.89 -8.63
CA TYR A 284 -12.00 5.26 -10.02
C TYR A 284 -12.45 4.11 -10.93
N PRO A 285 -12.81 4.39 -12.19
CA PRO A 285 -13.25 3.36 -13.13
C PRO A 285 -12.14 2.34 -13.43
N ASN A 286 -12.54 1.10 -13.77
CA ASN A 286 -11.68 -0.03 -14.14
C ASN A 286 -11.04 0.16 -15.54
N VAL A 287 -10.28 1.22 -15.70
CA VAL A 287 -9.56 1.61 -16.92
C VAL A 287 -8.14 2.05 -16.57
N SER A 288 -7.24 2.06 -17.55
CA SER A 288 -5.86 2.49 -17.31
C SER A 288 -5.79 3.89 -16.70
N GLN A 289 -5.11 4.00 -15.56
CA GLN A 289 -4.73 5.27 -14.94
C GLN A 289 -3.44 5.85 -15.55
N VAL A 290 -2.75 5.09 -16.39
CA VAL A 290 -1.60 5.58 -17.14
C VAL A 290 -2.13 6.47 -18.27
N SER A 291 -1.97 7.78 -18.12
CA SER A 291 -2.23 8.74 -19.20
C SER A 291 -1.41 8.35 -20.43
N ALA A 292 -2.02 8.33 -21.61
CA ALA A 292 -1.37 7.93 -22.86
C ALA A 292 -0.21 8.86 -23.32
N GLU A 293 0.14 9.88 -22.53
CA GLU A 293 1.16 10.89 -22.87
C GLU A 293 2.62 10.46 -22.56
N GLY A 294 2.86 9.19 -22.21
CA GLY A 294 4.21 8.66 -21.99
C GLY A 294 4.98 8.22 -23.24
N SER A 295 4.35 8.20 -24.42
CA SER A 295 4.98 7.72 -25.68
C SER A 295 5.29 8.84 -26.70
N GLY A 296 5.34 10.10 -26.27
CA GLY A 296 5.50 11.27 -27.14
C GLY A 296 6.80 12.04 -26.91
N GLU A 297 7.80 11.78 -27.75
CA GLU A 297 8.87 12.71 -28.17
C GLU A 297 9.56 13.58 -27.09
N LEU A 298 10.70 13.10 -26.59
CA LEU A 298 11.82 13.96 -26.19
C LEU A 298 12.45 14.61 -27.45
N GLY A 299 11.66 15.42 -28.15
CA GLY A 299 12.03 16.21 -29.31
C GLY A 299 12.09 17.69 -28.97
N SER A 300 13.30 18.21 -28.80
CA SER A 300 13.72 19.62 -28.84
C SER A 300 12.61 20.69 -28.97
N GLY A 301 12.38 21.48 -27.92
CA GLY A 301 11.54 22.67 -28.04
C GLY A 301 11.38 23.44 -26.74
N SER A 302 12.26 24.41 -26.51
CA SER A 302 12.17 25.39 -25.44
C SER A 302 10.78 26.05 -25.34
N LYS A 303 10.10 25.88 -24.20
CA LYS A 303 9.25 26.91 -23.57
C LYS A 303 8.97 26.56 -22.11
N SER A 304 9.35 27.50 -21.24
CA SER A 304 9.07 27.55 -19.81
C SER A 304 7.59 27.85 -19.54
N ASN A 305 6.89 26.99 -18.79
CA ASN A 305 5.97 27.36 -17.71
C ASN A 305 5.24 26.12 -17.17
N GLY A 306 5.24 25.95 -15.83
CA GLY A 306 4.17 25.24 -15.12
C GLY A 306 4.54 23.95 -14.40
N GLY A 307 5.07 24.09 -13.18
CA GLY A 307 4.81 23.17 -12.06
C GLY A 307 5.14 21.68 -12.20
N GLU A 308 6.40 21.32 -12.43
CA GLU A 308 6.85 19.93 -12.26
C GLU A 308 6.91 19.54 -10.77
N GLY A 309 6.09 18.56 -10.39
CA GLY A 309 6.24 17.83 -9.13
C GLY A 309 7.48 16.94 -9.22
N ALA A 310 8.56 17.35 -8.56
CA ALA A 310 9.85 16.67 -8.64
C ALA A 310 9.80 15.23 -8.09
N ALA A 311 10.35 14.29 -8.86
CA ALA A 311 10.64 12.92 -8.46
C ALA A 311 11.78 12.86 -7.43
N VAL A 312 11.76 11.86 -6.55
CA VAL A 312 12.88 11.56 -5.64
C VAL A 312 13.69 10.41 -6.24
N ASN A 313 14.96 10.68 -6.53
CA ASN A 313 15.89 9.68 -7.04
C ASN A 313 16.46 8.87 -5.85
N CYS A 314 16.12 7.59 -5.78
CA CYS A 314 16.47 6.69 -4.70
C CYS A 314 17.56 5.73 -5.16
N ALA A 315 18.79 6.21 -5.29
CA ALA A 315 19.94 5.33 -5.53
C ALA A 315 20.41 4.72 -4.19
N PHE A 316 20.24 3.40 -4.03
CA PHE A 316 20.82 2.59 -2.95
C PHE A 316 21.47 1.33 -3.53
#